data_AF-A0AAD6QDK1-F1
#
_entry.id   AF-A0AAD6QDK1-F1
#
_cell.length_a   1.000
_cell.length_b   1.000
_cell.length_c   1.000
_cell.angle_alpha   90.00
_cell.angle_beta   90.00
_cell.angle_gamma   90.00
#
_symmetry.space_group_name_H-M   'P 1'
#
loop_
_entity.id
_entity.type
_entity.pdbx_description
1 polymer ?
#
loop_
_entity_poly.entity_id
_entity_poly.type
_entity_poly.pdbx_seq_one_letter_code
_entity_poly.pdbx_strand_id
1 'polypeptide(L)'
;MATLVNDSILKNDAAGPVPVSGGLGTDSYYNHSFFQKIAANVAKDMIDEAIAQKLDVPEGLEDKNSPAWNKGRIHHASAAEEVRRAYAVQWANDLSNFLNARAREIVPGGIIVIVTHSIPDGMEYSELANGMMYNCMASILLDIAKRRESPPRERLWLRGAVRVFYWRRRK
;
A
#
# COMPACT_ATOMS: atom_id res chain seq x y z
N MET A 1 -9.19 20.76 -13.44
CA MET A 1 -8.11 19.77 -13.25
C MET A 1 -8.65 18.37 -13.01
N ALA A 2 -9.60 18.14 -12.10
CA ALA A 2 -10.23 16.83 -11.88
C ALA A 2 -10.94 16.24 -13.13
N THR A 3 -11.53 17.09 -13.97
CA THR A 3 -12.23 16.67 -15.19
C THR A 3 -11.29 16.17 -16.30
N LEU A 4 -10.07 16.70 -16.37
CA LEU A 4 -9.06 16.30 -17.36
C LEU A 4 -8.41 14.95 -17.02
N VAL A 5 -8.33 14.61 -15.73
CA VAL A 5 -7.81 13.32 -15.26
C VAL A 5 -8.81 12.19 -15.56
N ASN A 6 -10.11 12.43 -15.36
CA ASN A 6 -11.14 11.44 -15.68
C ASN A 6 -11.22 11.12 -17.18
N ASP A 7 -11.09 12.12 -18.05
CA ASP A 7 -11.11 11.92 -19.50
C ASP A 7 -9.90 11.12 -20.02
N SER A 8 -8.75 11.20 -19.35
CA SER A 8 -7.57 10.38 -19.70
C SER A 8 -7.68 8.92 -19.24
N ILE A 9 -8.34 8.66 -18.11
CA ILE A 9 -8.50 7.30 -17.58
C ILE A 9 -9.56 6.53 -18.38
N LEU A 10 -10.66 7.20 -18.76
CA LEU A 10 -11.76 6.57 -19.51
C LEU A 10 -11.44 6.34 -21.01
N LYS A 11 -10.42 7.00 -21.56
CA LYS A 11 -9.99 6.80 -22.97
C LYS A 11 -8.95 5.70 -23.15
N ASN A 12 -8.31 5.20 -22.08
CA ASN A 12 -7.31 4.14 -22.17
C ASN A 12 -7.91 2.72 -22.33
N ASP A 13 -9.23 2.57 -22.21
CA ASP A 13 -9.93 1.30 -22.45
C ASP A 13 -10.27 1.07 -23.94
N ALA A 14 -9.95 2.03 -24.81
CA ALA A 14 -10.15 1.92 -26.26
C ALA A 14 -8.82 1.56 -26.96
N ALA A 15 -8.52 0.27 -27.05
CA ALA A 15 -7.68 -0.36 -28.08
C ALA A 15 -6.42 0.43 -28.54
N GLY A 16 -5.54 0.81 -27.61
CA GLY A 16 -4.18 1.28 -27.94
C GLY A 16 -3.26 0.13 -28.38
N PRO A 17 -2.20 0.39 -29.17
CA PRO A 17 -1.29 -0.65 -29.64
C PRO A 17 -0.41 -1.12 -28.47
N VAL A 18 -0.55 -2.40 -28.15
CA VAL A 18 0.13 -3.17 -27.08
C VAL A 18 -0.50 -3.01 -25.68
N PRO A 19 -1.34 -3.98 -25.26
CA PRO A 19 -1.77 -4.12 -23.88
C PRO A 19 -0.54 -4.38 -22.99
N VAL A 20 -0.49 -3.75 -21.81
CA VAL A 20 0.53 -4.09 -20.80
C VAL A 20 0.44 -5.59 -20.45
N SER A 21 1.47 -6.35 -20.79
CA SER A 21 1.52 -7.81 -20.65
C SER A 21 1.84 -8.25 -19.22
N GLY A 22 0.95 -7.94 -18.28
CA GLY A 22 0.97 -8.51 -16.93
C GLY A 22 0.47 -9.96 -16.96
N GLY A 23 1.38 -10.94 -16.96
CA GLY A 23 1.01 -12.36 -17.02
C GLY A 23 2.22 -13.30 -17.11
N LEU A 24 1.98 -14.58 -17.41
CA LEU A 24 3.02 -15.61 -17.62
C LEU A 24 3.32 -15.87 -19.12
N GLY A 25 2.74 -15.07 -20.02
CA GLY A 25 2.93 -15.21 -21.46
C GLY A 25 4.38 -14.99 -21.88
N THR A 26 4.76 -15.49 -23.06
CA THR A 26 6.11 -15.39 -23.61
C THR A 26 6.64 -13.96 -23.56
N ASP A 27 5.84 -12.97 -24.01
CA ASP A 27 6.19 -11.54 -24.04
C ASP A 27 5.75 -10.76 -22.79
N SER A 28 5.61 -11.46 -21.65
CA SER A 28 5.21 -10.83 -20.40
C SER A 28 6.35 -10.05 -19.74
N TYR A 29 5.96 -9.02 -18.99
CA TYR A 29 6.87 -8.30 -18.10
C TYR A 29 7.56 -9.27 -17.11
N TYR A 30 6.86 -10.31 -16.65
CA TYR A 30 7.42 -11.30 -15.72
C TYR A 30 8.63 -12.05 -16.33
N ASN A 31 8.58 -12.40 -17.62
CA ASN A 31 9.65 -13.11 -18.31
C ASN A 31 10.80 -12.19 -18.76
N HIS A 32 10.51 -10.93 -19.06
CA HIS A 32 11.50 -9.99 -19.61
C HIS A 32 12.19 -9.10 -18.57
N SER A 33 11.65 -8.99 -17.35
CA SER A 33 12.21 -8.18 -16.27
C SER A 33 13.20 -8.95 -15.38
N PHE A 34 13.84 -9.99 -15.92
CA PHE A 34 14.70 -10.92 -15.18
C PHE A 34 15.78 -10.20 -14.35
N PHE A 35 16.50 -9.25 -14.95
CA PHE A 35 17.55 -8.49 -14.24
C PHE A 35 17.01 -7.56 -13.16
N GLN A 36 15.87 -6.91 -13.40
CA GLN A 36 15.21 -6.06 -12.39
C GLN A 36 14.72 -6.90 -11.22
N LYS A 37 14.17 -8.09 -11.49
CA LYS A 37 13.70 -9.04 -10.48
C LYS A 37 14.86 -9.59 -9.65
N ILE A 38 15.99 -9.94 -10.27
CA ILE A 38 17.18 -10.38 -9.53
C ILE A 38 17.67 -9.26 -8.60
N ALA A 39 17.85 -8.04 -9.13
CA ALA A 39 18.31 -6.92 -8.31
C ALA A 39 17.35 -6.61 -7.15
N ALA A 40 16.04 -6.60 -7.42
CA ALA A 40 15.01 -6.40 -6.41
C ALA A 40 15.00 -7.53 -5.37
N ASN A 41 15.16 -8.79 -5.77
CA ASN A 41 15.19 -9.94 -4.86
C ASN A 41 16.43 -9.92 -3.96
N VAL A 42 17.60 -9.52 -4.48
CA VAL A 42 18.82 -9.38 -3.66
C VAL A 42 18.64 -8.28 -2.62
N ALA A 43 18.07 -7.14 -3.01
CA ALA A 43 17.79 -6.06 -2.07
C ALA A 43 16.66 -6.41 -1.09
N LYS A 44 15.71 -7.28 -1.49
CA LYS A 44 14.55 -7.64 -0.70
C LYS A 44 14.93 -8.20 0.66
N ASP A 45 15.86 -9.16 0.72
CA ASP A 45 16.23 -9.80 1.99
C ASP A 45 16.94 -8.81 2.93
N MET A 46 17.79 -7.92 2.37
CA MET A 46 18.43 -6.85 3.14
C MET A 46 17.41 -5.83 3.68
N ILE A 47 16.39 -5.52 2.89
CA ILE A 47 15.30 -4.62 3.26
C ILE A 47 14.42 -5.27 4.33
N ASP A 48 14.03 -6.53 4.14
CA ASP A 48 13.20 -7.28 5.07
C ASP A 48 13.91 -7.45 6.42
N GLU A 49 15.22 -7.73 6.42
CA GLU A 49 16.04 -7.79 7.63
C GLU A 49 16.10 -6.41 8.33
N ALA A 50 16.35 -5.34 7.56
CA ALA A 50 16.40 -3.99 8.12
C ALA A 50 15.05 -3.56 8.69
N ILE A 51 13.93 -3.89 8.03
CA ILE A 51 12.58 -3.64 8.53
C ILE A 51 12.39 -4.41 9.85
N ALA A 52 12.63 -5.72 9.86
CA ALA A 52 12.40 -6.56 11.02
C ALA A 52 13.27 -6.18 12.23
N GLN A 53 14.47 -5.64 12.01
CA GLN A 53 15.39 -5.26 13.10
C GLN A 53 15.24 -3.82 13.57
N LYS A 54 14.77 -2.90 12.72
CA LYS A 54 14.88 -1.45 12.99
C LYS A 54 13.57 -0.69 12.88
N LEU A 55 12.50 -1.31 12.38
CA LEU A 55 11.20 -0.66 12.25
C LEU A 55 10.16 -1.46 13.04
N ASP A 56 9.58 -0.80 14.02
CA ASP A 56 8.50 -1.35 14.83
C ASP A 56 7.14 -0.82 14.37
N VAL A 57 6.12 -1.66 14.55
CA VAL A 57 4.73 -1.19 14.49
C VAL A 57 4.48 -0.35 15.74
N PRO A 58 3.91 0.86 15.62
CA PRO A 58 3.67 1.71 16.78
C PRO A 58 2.92 0.96 17.89
N GLU A 59 3.32 1.20 19.13
CA GLU A 59 2.79 0.51 20.29
C GLU A 59 1.27 0.70 20.40
N GLY A 60 0.58 -0.39 20.74
CA GLY A 60 -0.86 -0.38 20.97
C GLY A 60 -1.73 -0.38 19.72
N LEU A 61 -1.16 -0.39 18.50
CA LEU A 61 -1.98 -0.49 17.28
C LEU A 61 -2.63 -1.87 17.11
N GLU A 62 -2.01 -2.92 17.66
CA GLU A 62 -2.47 -4.31 17.53
C GLU A 62 -3.27 -4.80 18.75
N ASP A 63 -3.11 -4.14 19.90
CA ASP A 63 -3.83 -4.49 21.13
C ASP A 63 -5.28 -3.99 21.05
N LYS A 64 -6.24 -4.92 21.05
CA LYS A 64 -7.68 -4.62 20.98
C LYS A 64 -8.21 -3.82 22.16
N ASN A 65 -7.49 -3.81 23.28
CA ASN A 65 -7.85 -3.05 24.47
C ASN A 65 -7.21 -1.66 24.51
N SER A 66 -6.24 -1.40 23.63
CA SER A 66 -5.59 -0.11 23.52
C SER A 66 -6.52 0.92 22.88
N PRO A 67 -6.53 2.18 23.36
CA PRO A 67 -7.22 3.25 22.68
C PRO A 67 -6.65 3.54 21.28
N ALA A 68 -5.41 3.10 21.01
CA ALA A 68 -4.76 3.20 19.70
C ALA A 68 -5.03 1.98 18.79
N TRP A 69 -5.94 1.07 19.15
CA TRP A 69 -6.23 -0.10 18.32
C TRP A 69 -6.72 0.29 16.92
N ASN A 70 -5.95 -0.01 15.88
CA ASN A 70 -6.24 0.46 14.52
C ASN A 70 -7.16 -0.48 13.73
N LYS A 71 -8.33 -0.79 14.29
CA LYS A 71 -9.25 -1.78 13.72
C LYS A 71 -9.64 -1.45 12.28
N GLY A 72 -9.47 -2.44 11.39
CA GLY A 72 -9.98 -2.40 10.01
C GLY A 72 -9.24 -1.42 9.10
N ARG A 73 -8.09 -0.90 9.52
CA ARG A 73 -7.22 -0.02 8.74
C ARG A 73 -5.82 -0.61 8.68
N ILE A 74 -5.06 -0.16 7.70
CA ILE A 74 -3.65 -0.55 7.51
C ILE A 74 -2.68 0.62 7.73
N HIS A 75 -3.22 1.80 8.04
CA HIS A 75 -2.48 3.05 8.25
C HIS A 75 -3.31 4.04 9.09
N HIS A 76 -2.78 5.23 9.36
CA HIS A 76 -3.45 6.28 10.15
C HIS A 76 -4.33 7.26 9.35
N ALA A 77 -4.60 6.98 8.07
CA ALA A 77 -5.52 7.81 7.28
C ALA A 77 -6.94 7.70 7.84
N SER A 78 -7.58 8.84 8.14
CA SER A 78 -8.92 8.88 8.75
C SER A 78 -9.04 8.01 10.01
N ALA A 79 -7.94 7.88 10.77
CA ALA A 79 -7.89 7.12 12.01
C ALA A 79 -8.22 8.01 13.22
N ALA A 80 -8.50 7.36 14.36
CA ALA A 80 -8.67 8.06 15.63
C ALA A 80 -7.39 8.80 16.03
N GLU A 81 -7.53 9.85 16.84
CA GLU A 81 -6.40 10.69 17.24
C GLU A 81 -5.33 9.88 17.97
N GLU A 82 -5.75 8.88 18.76
CA GLU A 82 -4.85 8.00 19.51
C GLU A 82 -3.98 7.13 18.58
N VAL A 83 -4.54 6.68 17.45
CA VAL A 83 -3.79 5.96 16.40
C VAL A 83 -2.78 6.92 15.76
N ARG A 84 -3.22 8.12 15.36
CA ARG A 84 -2.33 9.13 14.75
C ARG A 84 -1.18 9.50 15.68
N ARG A 85 -1.49 9.68 16.97
CA ARG A 85 -0.50 9.96 18.02
C ARG A 85 0.50 8.82 18.18
N ALA A 86 0.05 7.56 18.18
CA ALA A 86 0.96 6.41 18.26
C ALA A 86 1.95 6.40 17.07
N TYR A 87 1.47 6.60 15.85
CA TYR A 87 2.34 6.75 14.67
C TYR A 87 3.31 7.93 14.80
N ALA A 88 2.85 9.09 15.30
CA ALA A 88 3.70 10.27 15.46
C ALA A 88 4.81 10.03 16.49
N VAL A 89 4.52 9.35 17.60
CA VAL A 89 5.50 8.98 18.63
C VAL A 89 6.55 8.03 18.06
N GLN A 90 6.13 6.97 17.35
CA GLN A 90 7.05 6.02 16.73
C GLN A 90 7.96 6.73 15.71
N TRP A 91 7.37 7.54 14.83
CA TRP A 91 8.12 8.29 13.82
C TRP A 91 9.17 9.23 14.44
N ALA A 92 8.81 9.94 15.52
CA ALA A 92 9.74 10.83 16.21
C ALA A 92 10.91 10.05 16.85
N ASN A 93 10.63 8.89 17.45
CA ASN A 93 11.65 8.01 18.01
C ASN A 93 12.59 7.47 16.93
N ASP A 94 12.04 6.97 15.82
CA ASP A 94 12.81 6.41 14.72
C ASP A 94 13.68 7.47 14.03
N LEU A 95 13.13 8.66 13.79
CA LEU A 95 13.89 9.77 13.22
C LEU A 95 15.00 10.24 14.17
N SER A 96 14.71 10.32 15.47
CA SER A 96 15.71 10.66 16.48
C SER A 96 16.86 9.64 16.49
N ASN A 97 16.54 8.35 16.48
CA ASN A 97 17.54 7.27 16.41
C ASN A 97 18.38 7.35 15.14
N PHE A 98 17.74 7.58 13.98
CA PHE A 98 18.44 7.78 12.72
C PHE A 98 19.40 8.97 12.77
N LEU A 99 18.94 10.13 13.22
CA LEU A 99 19.76 11.34 13.31
C LEU A 99 20.90 11.17 14.30
N ASN A 100 20.66 10.53 15.45
CA ASN A 100 21.70 10.23 16.45
C ASN A 100 22.78 9.30 15.90
N ALA A 101 22.39 8.30 15.08
CA ALA A 101 23.35 7.44 14.41
C ALA A 101 24.17 8.21 13.36
N ARG A 102 23.49 9.00 12.50
CA ARG A 102 24.16 9.81 11.46
C ARG A 102 25.09 10.87 12.04
N ALA A 103 24.74 11.48 13.17
CA ALA A 103 25.57 12.47 13.85
C ALA A 103 26.97 11.94 14.25
N ARG A 104 27.11 10.62 14.46
CA ARG A 104 28.41 9.99 14.78
C ARG A 104 29.26 9.71 13.54
N GLU A 105 28.63 9.57 12.38
CA GLU A 105 29.27 9.20 11.11
C GLU A 105 29.65 10.42 10.27
N ILE A 106 28.96 11.54 10.48
CA ILE A 106 29.15 12.76 9.71
C ILE A 106 30.31 13.56 10.26
N VAL A 107 31.21 13.96 9.36
CA VAL A 107 32.35 14.80 9.67
C VAL A 107 31.94 16.23 10.04
N PRO A 108 32.73 16.97 10.82
CA PRO A 108 32.49 18.38 11.08
C PRO A 108 32.27 19.17 9.77
N GLY A 109 31.14 19.86 9.66
CA GLY A 109 30.74 20.61 8.46
C GLY A 109 29.99 19.79 7.38
N GLY A 110 29.78 18.50 7.59
CA GLY A 110 28.97 17.67 6.69
C GLY A 110 27.47 17.99 6.76
N ILE A 111 26.74 17.70 5.67
CA ILE A 111 25.32 18.02 5.49
C ILE A 111 24.52 16.73 5.27
N ILE A 112 23.34 16.63 5.90
CA ILE A 112 22.31 15.66 5.55
C ILE A 112 21.19 16.40 4.83
N VAL A 113 20.74 15.84 3.70
CA VAL A 113 19.49 16.24 3.05
C VAL A 113 18.50 15.10 3.23
N ILE A 114 17.34 15.38 3.82
CA ILE A 114 16.27 14.40 4.05
C ILE A 114 15.06 14.82 3.21
N VAL A 115 14.57 13.91 2.37
CA VAL A 115 13.35 14.11 1.58
C VAL A 115 12.30 13.14 2.12
N THR A 116 11.24 13.66 2.73
CA THR A 116 10.14 12.85 3.25
C THR A 116 8.79 13.36 2.71
N HIS A 117 7.80 12.47 2.76
CA HIS A 117 6.41 12.91 2.67
C HIS A 117 6.07 13.72 3.92
N SER A 118 5.36 14.82 3.74
CA SER A 118 4.92 15.70 4.82
C SER A 118 3.43 15.99 4.67
N ILE A 119 2.82 16.45 5.76
CA ILE A 119 1.45 16.94 5.77
C ILE A 119 1.52 18.46 5.68
N PRO A 120 1.05 19.08 4.58
CA PRO A 120 0.96 20.52 4.47
C PRO A 120 0.09 21.11 5.60
N ASP A 121 0.42 22.34 6.01
CA ASP A 121 -0.35 23.01 7.06
C ASP A 121 -1.82 23.19 6.66
N GLY A 122 -2.72 22.95 7.62
CA GLY A 122 -4.17 22.98 7.41
C GLY A 122 -4.76 21.80 6.62
N MET A 123 -3.97 20.79 6.24
CA MET A 123 -4.45 19.62 5.48
C MET A 123 -4.54 18.36 6.36
N GLU A 124 -5.53 17.52 6.12
CA GLU A 124 -5.61 16.22 6.77
C GLU A 124 -4.81 15.15 6.00
N TYR A 125 -4.21 14.18 6.70
CA TYR A 125 -3.45 13.12 6.04
C TYR A 125 -4.30 12.33 5.02
N SER A 126 -5.61 12.16 5.29
CA SER A 126 -6.51 11.45 4.38
C SER A 126 -6.71 12.14 3.03
N GLU A 127 -6.45 13.45 2.95
CA GLU A 127 -6.57 14.27 1.74
C GLU A 127 -5.31 14.19 0.85
N LEU A 128 -4.23 13.60 1.37
CA LEU A 128 -3.01 13.37 0.61
C LEU A 128 -3.17 12.15 -0.29
N ALA A 129 -2.45 12.14 -1.42
CA ALA A 129 -2.40 10.99 -2.33
C ALA A 129 -2.05 9.68 -1.59
N ASN A 130 -1.15 9.74 -0.61
CA ASN A 130 -0.79 8.60 0.23
C ASN A 130 -1.94 8.17 1.15
N GLY A 131 -2.65 9.12 1.78
CA GLY A 131 -3.81 8.82 2.60
C GLY A 131 -4.93 8.15 1.81
N MET A 132 -5.25 8.70 0.64
CA MET A 132 -6.20 8.10 -0.30
C MET A 132 -5.76 6.71 -0.74
N MET A 133 -4.48 6.53 -1.09
CA MET A 133 -3.92 5.23 -1.48
C MET A 133 -4.09 4.18 -0.38
N TYR A 134 -3.71 4.49 0.86
CA TYR A 134 -3.84 3.53 1.97
C TYR A 134 -5.31 3.21 2.30
N ASN A 135 -6.21 4.19 2.18
CA ASN A 135 -7.65 3.96 2.32
C ASN A 135 -8.19 3.02 1.23
N CYS A 136 -7.79 3.22 -0.03
CA CYS A 136 -8.12 2.32 -1.14
C CYS A 136 -7.57 0.90 -0.94
N MET A 137 -6.31 0.77 -0.49
CA MET A 137 -5.72 -0.53 -0.19
C MET A 137 -6.45 -1.23 0.95
N ALA A 138 -6.79 -0.51 2.02
CA ALA A 138 -7.53 -1.06 3.15
C ALA A 138 -8.91 -1.61 2.71
N SER A 139 -9.64 -0.89 1.86
CA SER A 139 -10.96 -1.33 1.39
C SER A 139 -10.86 -2.59 0.52
N ILE A 140 -9.86 -2.68 -0.36
CA ILE A 140 -9.60 -3.87 -1.17
C ILE A 140 -9.30 -5.08 -0.27
N LEU A 141 -8.44 -4.91 0.74
CA LEU A 141 -8.09 -6.00 1.67
C LEU A 141 -9.32 -6.47 2.49
N LEU A 142 -10.15 -5.54 2.96
CA LEU A 142 -11.39 -5.87 3.65
C LEU A 142 -12.37 -6.63 2.75
N ASP A 143 -12.51 -6.25 1.48
CA ASP A 143 -13.36 -6.95 0.52
C ASP A 143 -12.86 -8.37 0.24
N ILE A 144 -11.54 -8.57 0.14
CA ILE A 144 -10.93 -9.89 0.01
C ILE A 144 -11.22 -10.75 1.25
N ALA A 145 -11.10 -10.19 2.45
CA ALA A 145 -11.39 -10.88 3.70
C ALA A 145 -12.87 -11.32 3.77
N LYS A 146 -13.81 -10.42 3.48
CA LYS A 146 -15.26 -10.71 3.48
C LYS A 146 -15.64 -11.81 2.49
N ARG A 147 -15.05 -11.80 1.29
CA ARG A 147 -15.29 -12.84 0.26
C ARG A 147 -14.79 -14.23 0.69
N ARG A 148 -13.78 -14.30 1.57
CA ARG A 148 -13.29 -15.57 2.14
C ARG A 148 -14.24 -16.09 3.22
N GLU A 149 -14.85 -15.19 3.98
CA GLU A 149 -15.79 -15.49 5.07
C GLU A 149 -17.21 -15.86 4.61
N SER A 150 -17.57 -15.61 3.34
CA SER A 150 -18.89 -15.98 2.81
C SER A 150 -19.18 -17.49 2.96
N PRO A 151 -20.35 -17.90 3.49
CA PRO A 151 -20.67 -19.32 3.69
C PRO A 151 -20.68 -20.10 2.37
N PRO A 152 -20.41 -21.42 2.37
CA PRO A 152 -20.29 -22.24 1.16
C PRO A 152 -21.48 -22.14 0.19
N ARG A 153 -22.69 -21.81 0.69
CA ARG A 153 -23.89 -21.67 -0.13
C ARG A 153 -23.87 -20.45 -1.06
N GLU A 154 -23.23 -19.34 -0.68
CA GLU A 154 -23.13 -18.13 -1.53
C GLU A 154 -22.04 -18.24 -2.61
N ARG A 155 -20.96 -18.99 -2.32
CA ARG A 155 -19.92 -19.32 -3.32
C ARG A 155 -20.45 -20.18 -4.47
N LEU A 156 -21.47 -21.00 -4.22
CA LEU A 156 -22.16 -21.78 -5.26
C LEU A 156 -23.00 -20.89 -6.19
N TRP A 157 -23.64 -19.84 -5.67
CA TRP A 157 -24.41 -18.88 -6.49
C TRP A 157 -23.52 -18.06 -7.43
N LEU A 158 -22.33 -17.63 -6.99
CA LEU A 158 -21.38 -16.92 -7.87
C LEU A 158 -20.78 -17.84 -8.94
N ARG A 159 -20.46 -19.10 -8.60
CA ARG A 159 -20.04 -20.11 -9.60
C ARG A 159 -21.17 -20.47 -10.57
N GLY A 160 -22.42 -20.49 -10.10
CA GLY A 160 -23.62 -20.65 -10.92
C GLY A 160 -23.87 -19.47 -11.85
N ALA A 161 -23.75 -18.23 -11.36
CA ALA A 161 -23.94 -17.01 -12.13
C ALA A 161 -22.89 -16.85 -13.25
N VAL A 162 -21.62 -17.21 -12.99
CA VAL A 162 -20.57 -17.23 -14.03
C VAL A 162 -20.87 -18.30 -15.09
N ARG A 163 -21.42 -19.47 -14.72
CA ARG A 163 -21.88 -20.49 -15.69
C ARG A 163 -23.10 -20.02 -16.50
N VAL A 164 -24.05 -19.32 -15.87
CA VAL A 164 -25.24 -18.77 -16.54
C VAL A 164 -24.86 -17.67 -17.53
N PHE A 165 -23.87 -16.83 -17.20
CA PHE A 165 -23.36 -15.82 -18.13
C PHE A 165 -22.64 -16.44 -19.35
N TYR A 166 -21.89 -17.53 -19.15
CA TYR A 166 -21.23 -18.23 -20.26
C TYR A 166 -22.23 -18.94 -21.19
N TRP A 167 -23.38 -19.37 -20.67
CA TRP A 167 -24.42 -20.02 -21.48
C TRP A 167 -25.29 -19.01 -22.25
N ARG A 168 -25.50 -17.79 -21.73
CA ARG A 168 -26.36 -16.77 -22.35
C ARG A 168 -25.70 -15.98 -23.50
N ARG A 169 -24.41 -16.20 -23.79
CA ARG A 169 -23.66 -15.50 -24.86
C ARG A 169 -23.36 -16.34 -26.10
N ARG A 170 -24.20 -17.33 -26.40
CA ARG A 170 -24.27 -17.97 -27.72
C ARG A 170 -25.69 -17.88 -28.28
N LYS A 171 -25.97 -16.82 -29.02
CA LYS A 171 -26.80 -16.83 -30.22
C LYS A 171 -26.16 -15.90 -31.23
#